data_AF-A0AAN7UUH0-F1
#
_entry.id   AF-A0AAN7UUH0-F1
#
_cell.length_a   1.000
_cell.length_b   1.000
_cell.length_c   1.000
_cell.angle_alpha   90.00
_cell.angle_beta   90.00
_cell.angle_gamma   90.00
#
_symmetry.space_group_name_H-M   'P 1'
#
loop_
_entity.id
_entity.type
_entity.pdbx_description
1 polymer ?
#
loop_
_entity_poly.entity_id
_entity_poly.type
_entity_poly.pdbx_seq_one_letter_code
_entity_poly.pdbx_strand_id
1 'polypeptide(L)'
;MSTTQNLATALQHLRYKDEARIMWTDSVCINQNGLNEKSHQVAFMGEVCKNARQVVVWLGPAADNSGRAMTVFGEIGSQVAVD
;
A
#
# COMPACT_ATOMS: atom_id res chain seq x y z
N MET A 1 -0.34 -11.75 16.98
CA MET A 1 -0.69 -11.15 15.67
C MET A 1 -0.07 -9.77 15.62
N SER A 2 1.13 -9.66 15.05
CA SER A 2 1.85 -8.40 14.94
C SER A 2 1.52 -7.79 13.59
N THR A 3 0.63 -6.79 13.54
CA THR A 3 0.74 -5.77 12.51
C THR A 3 2.19 -5.29 12.55
N THR A 4 2.96 -5.55 11.50
CA THR A 4 4.38 -5.17 11.49
C THR A 4 4.47 -3.67 11.76
N GLN A 5 5.47 -3.22 12.54
CA GLN A 5 5.68 -1.80 12.85
C GLN A 5 5.61 -0.93 11.59
N ASN A 6 6.03 -1.49 10.44
CA ASN A 6 5.92 -0.89 9.13
C ASN A 6 4.47 -0.53 8.74
N LEU A 7 3.52 -1.48 8.78
CA LEU A 7 2.13 -1.21 8.43
C LEU A 7 1.48 -0.26 9.44
N ALA A 8 1.74 -0.43 10.74
CA ALA A 8 1.18 0.47 11.76
C ALA A 8 1.62 1.92 11.50
N THR A 9 2.89 2.12 11.17
CA THR A 9 3.45 3.44 10.81
C THR A 9 2.82 3.95 9.51
N ALA A 10 2.67 3.11 8.49
CA ALA A 10 2.03 3.48 7.23
C ALA A 10 0.58 3.94 7.45
N LEU A 11 -0.22 3.18 8.19
CA LEU A 11 -1.62 3.51 8.48
C LEU A 11 -1.75 4.83 9.23
N GLN A 12 -0.84 5.14 10.15
CA GLN A 12 -0.81 6.44 10.83
C GLN A 12 -0.57 7.61 9.87
N HIS A 13 0.36 7.46 8.91
CA HIS A 13 0.67 8.49 7.92
C HIS A 13 -0.42 8.62 6.84
N LEU A 14 -1.11 7.52 6.55
CA LEU A 14 -2.17 7.49 5.53
C LEU A 14 -3.55 7.86 6.09
N ARG A 15 -3.71 8.02 7.40
CA ARG A 15 -4.99 8.36 8.02
C ARG A 15 -5.38 9.80 7.68
N TYR A 16 -6.64 10.01 7.29
CA TYR A 16 -7.20 11.35 7.21
C TYR A 16 -7.44 11.92 8.62
N LYS A 17 -7.32 13.24 8.77
CA LYS A 17 -7.40 13.88 10.09
C LYS A 17 -8.79 13.72 10.72
N ASP A 18 -9.83 13.93 9.92
CA ASP A 18 -11.19 14.13 10.41
C ASP A 18 -12.21 13.12 9.83
N GLU A 19 -11.75 12.15 9.03
CA GLU A 19 -12.62 11.14 8.41
C GLU A 19 -12.00 9.75 8.37
N ALA A 20 -12.86 8.73 8.26
CA ALA A 20 -12.42 7.35 8.11
C ALA A 20 -11.85 7.12 6.71
N ARG A 21 -10.76 6.37 6.62
CA ARG A 21 -10.17 5.92 5.36
C ARG A 21 -10.32 4.41 5.24
N ILE A 22 -10.98 3.95 4.18
CA ILE A 22 -11.10 2.52 3.87
C ILE A 22 -9.87 2.11 3.04
N MET A 23 -9.11 1.15 3.55
CA MET A 23 -7.93 0.61 2.88
C MET A 23 -7.93 -0.91 2.98
N TRP A 24 -7.46 -1.55 1.91
CA TRP A 24 -7.20 -2.98 1.90
C TRP A 24 -5.70 -3.23 2.11
N THR A 25 -5.35 -4.16 2.98
CA THR A 25 -3.98 -4.67 3.16
C THR A 25 -4.03 -6.15 3.47
N ASP A 26 -3.21 -6.94 2.79
CA ASP A 26 -3.14 -8.39 2.91
C ASP A 26 -2.92 -8.84 4.38
N SER A 27 -2.08 -8.13 5.13
CA SER A 27 -1.75 -8.50 6.50
C SER A 27 -2.89 -8.34 7.52
N VAL A 28 -3.94 -7.58 7.20
CA VAL A 28 -5.12 -7.39 8.06
C VAL A 28 -6.39 -7.99 7.45
N CYS A 29 -6.57 -7.83 6.13
CA CYS A 29 -7.78 -8.24 5.43
C CYS A 29 -7.80 -9.73 5.07
N ILE A 30 -6.65 -10.42 5.08
CA ILE A 30 -6.55 -11.85 4.82
C ILE A 30 -6.35 -12.58 6.13
N ASN A 31 -7.14 -13.62 6.37
CA ASN A 31 -6.85 -14.56 7.46
C ASN A 31 -5.55 -15.31 7.18
N GLN A 32 -4.47 -14.85 7.79
CA GLN A 32 -3.14 -15.42 7.61
C GLN A 32 -3.01 -16.86 8.14
N ASN A 33 -3.93 -17.31 9.00
CA ASN A 33 -3.95 -18.67 9.55
C ASN A 33 -4.75 -19.66 8.69
N GLY A 34 -5.55 -19.17 7.74
CA GLY A 34 -6.39 -20.00 6.87
C GLY A 34 -5.77 -20.19 5.49
N LEU A 35 -5.10 -21.33 5.25
CA LEU A 35 -4.42 -21.58 3.97
C LEU A 35 -5.35 -21.51 2.75
N ASN A 36 -6.59 -21.99 2.89
CA ASN A 36 -7.58 -21.96 1.81
C ASN A 36 -8.02 -20.52 1.50
N GLU A 37 -8.37 -19.73 2.50
CA GLU A 37 -8.75 -18.32 2.30
C GLU A 37 -7.57 -17.51 1.76
N LYS A 38 -6.39 -17.69 2.36
CA LYS A 38 -5.16 -17.01 1.94
C LYS A 38 -4.86 -17.26 0.46
N SER A 39 -4.92 -18.50 0.01
CA SER A 39 -4.69 -18.84 -1.39
C SER A 39 -5.68 -18.16 -2.33
N HIS A 40 -6.97 -18.16 -1.96
CA HIS A 40 -8.00 -17.46 -2.73
C HIS A 40 -7.81 -15.94 -2.76
N GLN A 41 -7.52 -15.32 -1.62
CA GLN A 41 -7.32 -13.87 -1.51
C GLN A 41 -6.06 -13.43 -2.26
N VAL A 42 -4.96 -14.18 -2.18
CA VAL A 42 -3.72 -13.91 -2.92
C VAL A 42 -3.97 -13.99 -4.44
N ALA A 43 -4.72 -14.98 -4.91
CA ALA A 43 -5.12 -15.06 -6.32
C ALA A 43 -5.99 -13.86 -6.76
N PHE A 44 -6.74 -13.26 -5.84
CA PHE A 44 -7.62 -12.12 -6.09
C PHE A 44 -6.92 -10.75 -5.98
N MET A 45 -5.68 -10.68 -5.47
CA MET A 45 -4.97 -9.40 -5.24
C MET A 45 -4.87 -8.52 -6.49
N GLY A 46 -4.69 -9.13 -7.67
CA GLY A 46 -4.65 -8.40 -8.93
C GLY A 46 -5.94 -7.64 -9.21
N GLU A 47 -7.09 -8.29 -8.98
CA GLU A 47 -8.41 -7.66 -9.12
C GLU A 47 -8.66 -6.60 -8.03
N VAL A 48 -8.19 -6.82 -6.80
CA VAL A 48 -8.25 -5.78 -5.76
C VAL A 48 -7.50 -4.53 -6.19
N CYS A 49 -6.26 -4.67 -6.65
CA CYS A 49 -5.44 -3.54 -7.11
C CYS A 49 -6.05 -2.85 -8.34
N LYS A 50 -6.56 -3.63 -9.30
CA LYS A 50 -7.19 -3.12 -10.52
C LYS A 50 -8.47 -2.33 -10.25
N ASN A 51 -9.28 -2.79 -9.29
CA ASN A 51 -10.54 -2.13 -8.93
C ASN A 51 -10.38 -1.09 -7.81
N ALA A 52 -9.16 -0.91 -7.27
CA ALA A 52 -8.91 0.09 -6.25
C ALA A 52 -8.98 1.50 -6.87
N ARG A 53 -9.62 2.44 -6.16
CA ARG A 53 -9.60 3.86 -6.54
C ARG A 53 -8.17 4.41 -6.63
N GLN A 54 -7.28 3.93 -5.77
CA GLN A 54 -5.87 4.30 -5.72
C GLN A 54 -5.08 3.17 -5.07
N VAL A 55 -3.93 2.85 -5.63
CA VAL A 55 -2.93 1.97 -5.01
C VAL A 55 -1.84 2.84 -4.39
N VAL A 56 -1.50 2.58 -3.12
CA VAL A 56 -0.46 3.32 -2.40
C VAL A 56 0.71 2.39 -2.13
N VAL A 57 1.90 2.77 -2.59
CA VAL A 57 3.15 2.07 -2.29
C VAL A 57 3.84 2.80 -1.14
N TRP A 58 3.97 2.12 0.01
CA TRP A 58 4.64 2.66 1.19
C TRP A 58 6.10 2.20 1.25
N LEU A 59 7.03 3.15 1.10
CA LEU A 59 8.47 2.88 1.12
C LEU A 59 9.11 3.08 2.51
N GLY A 60 8.31 3.48 3.51
CA GLY A 60 8.77 3.87 4.84
C GLY A 60 8.75 5.39 5.06
N PRO A 61 9.04 5.85 6.30
CA PRO A 61 9.24 7.26 6.59
C PRO A 61 10.39 7.85 5.76
N ALA A 62 10.36 9.17 5.57
CA ALA A 62 11.47 9.86 4.90
C ALA A 62 12.78 9.63 5.67
N ALA A 63 13.81 9.23 4.94
CA ALA A 63 15.13 8.93 5.48
C ALA A 63 16.21 9.17 4.42
N ASP A 64 17.41 9.53 4.86
CA ASP A 64 18.56 9.78 3.99
C ASP A 64 18.20 10.71 2.81
N ASN A 65 18.48 10.28 1.58
CA ASN A 65 18.19 11.03 0.36
C ASN A 65 16.82 10.67 -0.26
N SER A 66 15.86 10.15 0.52
CA SER A 66 14.56 9.72 -0.01
C SER A 66 13.80 10.85 -0.70
N GLY A 67 13.94 12.10 -0.25
CA GLY A 67 13.33 13.25 -0.92
C GLY A 67 13.83 13.41 -2.37
N ARG A 68 15.14 13.27 -2.59
CA ARG A 68 15.74 13.32 -3.93
C ARG A 68 15.27 12.14 -4.80
N ALA A 69 15.16 10.95 -4.22
CA ALA A 69 14.64 9.77 -4.93
C ALA A 69 13.18 10.00 -5.38
N MET A 70 12.33 10.57 -4.52
CA MET A 70 10.95 10.89 -4.87
C MET A 70 10.84 11.95 -5.98
N THR A 71 11.74 12.94 -6.01
CA THR A 71 11.82 13.90 -7.14
C THR A 71 12.13 13.18 -8.45
N VAL A 72 13.15 12.32 -8.46
CA VAL A 72 13.53 11.54 -9.65
C VAL A 72 12.39 10.62 -10.11
N PHE A 73 11.68 9.98 -9.17
CA PHE A 73 10.50 9.18 -9.53
C PHE A 73 9.39 10.02 -10.18
N GLY A 74 9.17 11.25 -9.71
CA GLY A 74 8.24 12.19 -10.35
C GLY A 74 8.66 12.58 -11.77
N GLU A 75 9.95 12.87 -11.96
CA GLU A 75 10.51 13.21 -13.29
C GLU A 75 10.38 12.05 -14.27
N ILE A 76 10.74 10.83 -13.86
CA ILE A 76 10.62 9.63 -14.71
C ILE A 76 9.15 9.33 -15.00
N GLY A 77 8.28 9.38 -13.99
CA GLY A 77 6.86 9.13 -14.14
C GLY A 77 6.17 10.09 -15.11
N SER A 78 6.62 11.36 -15.15
CA SER A 78 6.08 12.36 -16.09
C SER A 78 6.38 12.08 -17.57
N GLN A 79 7.38 11.22 -17.85
CA GLN A 79 7.79 10.87 -19.20
C GLN A 79 7.07 9.63 -19.75
N VAL A 80 6.32 8.92 -18.90
CA VAL A 80 5.56 7.73 -19.27
C VAL A 80 4.11 8.11 -19.51
N ALA A 81 3.64 7.99 -20.74
CA ALA A 81 2.21 8.00 -21.01
C ALA A 81 1.62 6.68 -20.49
N VAL A 82 0.65 6.77 -19.58
CA VAL A 82 -0.14 5.62 -19.13
C VAL A 82 -1.40 5.63 -19.99
N ASP A 83 -1.50 4.66 -20.90
CA ASP A 83 -2.67 4.44 -21.75
C ASP A 83 -3.93 4.06 -20.93
#